data_AF-A0A0W0VFM1-F1
#
_entry.id   AF-A0A0W0VFM1-F1
#
_cell.length_a   1.000
_cell.length_b   1.000
_cell.length_c   1.000
_cell.angle_alpha   90.00
_cell.angle_beta   90.00
_cell.angle_gamma   90.00
#
_symmetry.space_group_name_H-M   'P 1'
#
loop_
_entity.id
_entity.type
_entity.pdbx_description
1 polymer ?
#
loop_
_entity_poly.entity_id
_entity_poly.type
_entity_poly.pdbx_seq_one_letter_code
_entity_poly.pdbx_strand_id
1 'polypeptide(L)' 'MNPVLQWLNMGGYATYVWPAYGLVFGILILLAIRVKFDASRKRKQLQQWFKRQK' A
#
# COMPACT_ATOMS: atom_id res chain seq x y z
N MET A 1 -18.82 -0.05 30.53
CA MET A 1 -18.87 0.21 29.07
C MET A 1 -17.45 0.45 28.60
N ASN A 2 -16.94 -0.30 27.62
CA ASN A 2 -15.55 -0.13 27.16
C ASN A 2 -15.51 0.98 26.09
N PRO A 3 -14.90 2.16 26.37
CA PRO A 3 -14.88 3.29 25.44
C PRO A 3 -14.19 2.95 24.11
N VAL A 4 -13.25 2.00 24.12
CA VAL A 4 -12.57 1.53 22.90
C VAL A 4 -13.55 0.79 21.99
N LEU A 5 -14.43 -0.05 22.55
CA LEU A 5 -15.45 -0.75 21.76
C LEU A 5 -16.50 0.21 21.21
N GLN A 6 -16.86 1.25 21.96
CA GLN A 6 -17.78 2.30 21.48
C GLN A 6 -17.16 3.10 20.33
N TRP A 7 -15.88 3.42 20.43
CA TRP A 7 -15.12 4.06 19.36
C TRP A 7 -14.97 3.15 18.13
N LEU A 8 -14.64 1.87 18.32
CA LEU A 8 -14.56 0.89 17.23
C LEU A 8 -15.89 0.70 16.50
N ASN A 9 -16.99 0.66 17.25
CA ASN A 9 -18.34 0.54 16.69
C ASN A 9 -18.79 1.85 16.01
N MET A 10 -18.12 2.98 16.26
CA MET A 10 -18.41 4.29 15.67
C MET A 10 -19.91 4.62 15.65
N GLY A 11 -20.66 4.27 16.70
CA GLY A 11 -22.11 4.48 16.76
C GLY A 11 -22.92 3.77 15.66
N GLY A 12 -22.39 2.70 15.04
CA GLY A 12 -23.02 1.96 13.94
C GLY A 12 -22.41 2.23 12.55
N TYR A 13 -21.52 3.22 12.42
CA TYR A 13 -20.88 3.57 11.14
C TYR A 13 -19.63 2.73 10.82
N ALA A 14 -19.17 1.92 11.76
CA ALA A 14 -17.99 1.08 11.66
C ALA A 14 -17.95 0.23 10.38
N THR A 15 -19.09 -0.32 9.96
CA THR A 15 -19.22 -1.19 8.79
C THR A 15 -18.91 -0.50 7.47
N TYR A 16 -18.99 0.83 7.42
CA TYR A 16 -18.65 1.61 6.23
C TYR A 16 -17.22 2.15 6.28
N VAL A 17 -16.80 2.58 7.47
CA VAL A 17 -15.54 3.29 7.68
C VAL A 17 -14.33 2.34 7.71
N TRP A 18 -14.42 1.23 8.45
CA TRP A 18 -13.30 0.28 8.58
C TRP A 18 -12.93 -0.39 7.26
N PRO A 19 -13.88 -0.86 6.42
CA PRO A 19 -13.53 -1.42 5.12
C PRO A 19 -12.90 -0.40 4.17
N ALA A 20 -13.35 0.87 4.22
CA ALA A 20 -12.75 1.93 3.41
C ALA A 20 -11.29 2.17 3.81
N TYR A 21 -10.99 2.26 5.11
CA TYR A 21 -9.60 2.35 5.59
C TYR A 21 -8.78 1.12 5.22
N GLY A 22 -9.33 -0.08 5.37
CA GLY A 22 -8.67 -1.32 4.99
C GLY A 22 -8.31 -1.36 3.49
N LEU A 23 -9.24 -0.93 2.63
CA LEU A 23 -9.04 -0.89 1.19
C LEU A 23 -7.98 0.14 0.80
N VAL A 24 -8.05 1.36 1.35
CA VAL A 24 -7.04 2.40 1.08
C VAL A 24 -5.66 1.93 1.54
N PHE A 25 -5.55 1.39 2.75
CA PHE A 25 -4.29 0.89 3.27
C PHE A 25 -3.74 -0.27 2.43
N GLY A 26 -4.61 -1.19 2.00
CA GLY A 26 -4.24 -2.28 1.09
C GLY A 26 -3.70 -1.77 -0.26
N ILE A 27 -4.37 -0.80 -0.87
CA ILE A 27 -3.91 -0.18 -2.12
C ILE A 27 -2.56 0.52 -1.93
N LEU A 28 -2.39 1.26 -0.83
CA LEU A 28 -1.14 1.95 -0.54
C LEU A 28 0.03 0.97 -0.35
N ILE A 29 -0.17 -0.12 0.38
CA ILE A 29 0.83 -1.18 0.53
C ILE A 29 1.19 -1.78 -0.84
N LEU A 30 0.19 -2.16 -1.63
CA LEU A 30 0.41 -2.75 -2.95
C LEU A 30 1.18 -1.78 -3.87
N LEU A 31 0.85 -0.50 -3.84
CA LEU A 31 1.54 0.52 -4.61
C LEU A 31 3.00 0.68 -4.15
N ALA A 32 3.24 0.76 -2.84
CA ALA A 32 4.59 0.85 -2.29
C ALA A 32 5.45 -0.36 -2.66
N ILE A 33 4.88 -1.56 -2.59
CA ILE A 33 5.52 -2.81 -3.00
C ILE A 33 5.87 -2.77 -4.49
N ARG A 34 4.92 -2.39 -5.37
CA ARG A 34 5.15 -2.28 -6.81
C ARG A 34 6.27 -1.30 -7.13
N VAL A 35 6.25 -0.11 -6.54
CA VAL A 35 7.28 0.91 -6.77
C VAL A 35 8.66 0.40 -6.36
N LYS A 36 8.78 -0.27 -5.21
CA LYS A 36 10.04 -0.85 -4.74
C LYS A 36 10.59 -1.91 -5.70
N PHE A 37 9.73 -2.79 -6.20
CA PHE A 37 10.13 -3.82 -7.16
C PHE A 37 10.47 -3.23 -8.54
N ASP A 38 9.69 -2.29 -9.03
CA ASP A 38 9.91 -1.67 -10.34
C ASP A 38 11.17 -0.79 -10.35
N ALA A 39 11.47 -0.08 -9.27
CA ALA A 39 12.72 0.67 -9.14
C ALA A 39 13.94 -0.27 -9.26
N SER A 40 13.84 -1.47 -8.68
CA SER A 40 14.91 -2.47 -8.73
C SER A 40 15.05 -3.07 -10.13
N ARG A 41 13.94 -3.33 -10.82
CA ARG A 41 13.94 -3.83 -12.21
C ARG A 41 14.46 -2.80 -13.21
N LYS A 42 14.01 -1.55 -13.11
CA LYS A 42 14.45 -0.45 -13.99
C LYS A 42 15.95 -0.18 -13.83
N ARG A 43 16.48 -0.19 -12.60
CA ARG A 43 17.93 -0.06 -12.37
C ARG A 43 18.74 -1.17 -13.05
N LYS A 44 18.29 -2.42 -12.95
CA LYS A 44 18.96 -3.55 -13.63
C LYS A 44 18.91 -3.41 -15.15
N GLN A 45 17.78 -3.01 -15.71
CA GLN A 45 17.63 -2.79 -17.16
C GLN A 45 18.51 -1.64 -17.67
N LEU A 46 18.56 -0.52 -16.95
CA LEU A 46 19.46 0.60 -17.28
C LEU A 46 20.93 0.17 -17.25
N GLN A 47 21.36 -0.56 -16.22
CA GLN A 47 22.73 -1.08 -16.13
C GLN A 47 23.07 -2.04 -17.27
N GLN A 48 22.14 -2.90 -17.67
CA GLN A 48 22.33 -3.80 -18.82
C GLN A 48 22.40 -3.04 -20.15
N TRP A 49 21.58 -2.00 -20.32
CA TRP A 49 21.61 -1.16 -21.51
C TRP A 49 22.94 -0.40 -21.64
N PHE A 50 23.43 0.21 -20.55
CA PHE A 50 24.74 0.88 -20.55
C PHE A 50 25.90 -0.07 -20.86
N LYS A 51 25.87 -1.30 -20.36
CA LYS A 51 26.90 -2.31 -20.67
C LYS A 51 26.91 -2.78 -22.13
N ARG A 52 25.80 -2.64 -22.86
CA ARG A 52 25.71 -3.00 -24.30
C ARG A 52 26.17 -1.88 -25.23
N GLN A 53 26.25 -0.64 -24.73
CA GLN A 53 26.66 0.54 -25.52
C GLN A 53 28.16 0.84 -25.41
N LYS A 54 28.91 0.06 -24.63
CA LYS A 54 30.37 0.15 -24.49
C LYS A 54 31.01 -1.07 -25.15
#